data_AF-A0A3A4WG89-F1
#
_entry.id   AF-A0A3A4WG89-F1
#
_cell.length_a   1.000
_cell.length_b   1.000
_cell.length_c   1.000
_cell.angle_alpha   90.00
_cell.angle_beta   90.00
_cell.angle_gamma   90.00
#
_symmetry.space_group_name_H-M   'P 1'
#
loop_
_entity.id
_entity.type
_entity.pdbx_description
1 polymer ?
#
loop_
_entity_poly.entity_id
_entity_poly.type
_entity_poly.pdbx_seq_one_letter_code
_entity_poly.pdbx_strand_id
1 'polypeptide(L)'
;MAGRRAIPEPYGKRYPEEAITLRGNWMVTSDWHVPYHDPELIELMVATANRFHVENLAIVGDFFDLKWLSHFDIKDLEGSLRDDLAIGIQMLNELLHDFKRVFWSMGNHEYRIFRALKWMLNLPDLAAMLVDNKRLVATQLTHAVLKSGGREYRLTHPKSYSRKAADVAVQLAEKFHCNVLSAHGHLMGTRISVSGEYVGADLGGMFDMERQEYLYLEGDTTHPVWNSGFVMVRDGYLYAFPKTKTDWEFWLNEEKVA
;
A
#
# COMPACT_ATOMS: atom_id res chain seq x y z
N MET A 1 48.67 -7.67 -29.80
CA MET A 1 47.65 -7.16 -28.86
C MET A 1 46.39 -6.87 -29.65
N ALA A 2 45.38 -7.73 -29.58
CA ALA A 2 44.13 -7.51 -30.31
C ALA A 2 43.38 -6.34 -29.66
N GLY A 3 43.18 -5.25 -30.40
CA GLY A 3 42.41 -4.10 -29.95
C GLY A 3 40.99 -4.53 -29.61
N ARG A 4 40.58 -4.33 -28.35
CA ARG A 4 39.18 -4.53 -27.96
C ARG A 4 38.32 -3.60 -28.81
N ARG A 5 37.33 -4.15 -29.51
CA ARG A 5 36.28 -3.38 -30.17
C ARG A 5 35.57 -2.53 -29.11
N ALA A 6 35.49 -1.22 -29.35
CA ALA A 6 34.64 -0.33 -28.57
C ALA A 6 33.18 -0.58 -28.97
N ILE A 7 32.50 -1.43 -28.20
CA ILE A 7 31.05 -1.62 -28.34
C ILE A 7 30.40 -0.43 -27.60
N PRO A 8 29.54 0.35 -28.26
CA PRO A 8 28.83 1.44 -27.59
C PRO A 8 27.90 0.88 -26.51
N GLU A 9 27.84 1.56 -25.37
CA GLU A 9 26.92 1.21 -24.30
C GLU A 9 25.46 1.42 -24.77
N PRO A 10 24.54 0.52 -24.39
CA PRO A 10 23.13 0.67 -24.72
C PRO A 10 22.53 1.91 -24.04
N TYR A 11 21.68 2.64 -24.76
CA TYR A 11 20.87 3.72 -24.22
C TYR A 11 19.58 3.19 -23.58
N GLY A 12 19.10 3.86 -22.54
CA GLY A 12 17.84 3.56 -21.87
C GLY A 12 17.99 3.27 -20.38
N LYS A 13 16.87 3.24 -19.66
CA LYS A 13 16.85 2.90 -18.23
C LYS A 13 17.22 1.43 -18.05
N ARG A 14 18.07 1.13 -17.06
CA ARG A 14 18.41 -0.25 -16.70
C ARG A 14 17.29 -0.85 -15.87
N TYR A 15 16.87 -2.06 -16.24
CA TYR A 15 15.89 -2.84 -15.49
C TYR A 15 16.54 -4.13 -14.95
N PRO A 16 16.17 -4.60 -13.75
CA PRO A 16 15.24 -3.94 -12.83
C PRO A 16 15.86 -2.70 -12.17
N GLU A 17 15.04 -1.69 -11.91
CA GLU A 17 15.40 -0.58 -11.02
C GLU A 17 15.46 -1.10 -9.57
N GLU A 18 16.40 -0.59 -8.78
CA GLU A 18 16.56 -1.02 -7.40
C GLU A 18 15.38 -0.55 -6.54
N ALA A 19 14.81 -1.46 -5.76
CA ALA A 19 13.72 -1.15 -4.85
C ALA A 19 14.21 -0.32 -3.66
N ILE A 20 13.39 0.63 -3.22
CA ILE A 20 13.65 1.39 -1.99
C ILE A 20 13.69 0.41 -0.81
N THR A 21 14.71 0.54 0.04
CA THR A 21 14.84 -0.22 1.29
C THR A 21 14.44 0.65 2.48
N LEU A 22 13.33 0.29 3.12
CA LEU A 22 12.85 0.82 4.38
C LEU A 22 13.48 0.05 5.55
N ARG A 23 13.73 0.75 6.67
CA ARG A 23 14.34 0.15 7.87
C ARG A 23 13.58 0.55 9.12
N GLY A 24 13.50 -0.36 10.08
CA GLY A 24 12.86 -0.13 11.38
C GLY A 24 11.42 -0.64 11.45
N ASN A 25 10.62 -0.04 12.32
CA ASN A 25 9.23 -0.43 12.56
C ASN A 25 8.30 0.47 11.74
N TRP A 26 7.31 -0.14 11.08
CA TRP A 26 6.43 0.53 10.12
C TRP A 26 4.98 0.08 10.27
N MET A 27 4.07 1.05 10.21
CA MET A 27 2.70 0.78 9.79
C MET A 27 2.71 0.58 8.27
N VAL A 28 1.97 -0.40 7.79
CA VAL A 28 1.89 -0.77 6.37
C VAL A 28 0.42 -0.85 5.99
N THR A 29 0.04 -0.02 5.03
CA THR A 29 -1.33 0.13 4.51
C THR A 29 -1.31 0.11 3.00
N SER A 30 -2.50 0.02 2.38
CA SER A 30 -2.70 0.15 0.94
C SER A 30 -4.16 0.51 0.67
N ASP A 31 -4.48 0.74 -0.60
CA ASP A 31 -5.86 0.77 -1.10
C ASP A 31 -6.72 1.74 -0.25
N TRP A 32 -6.22 2.98 -0.09
CA TRP A 32 -6.93 4.04 0.65
C TRP A 32 -8.11 4.58 -0.13
N HIS A 33 -7.98 4.56 -1.47
CA HIS A 33 -9.03 5.01 -2.38
C HIS A 33 -9.55 6.40 -2.03
N VAL A 34 -8.68 7.33 -1.65
CA VAL A 34 -9.08 8.70 -1.33
C VAL A 34 -9.90 9.27 -2.51
N PRO A 35 -11.13 9.78 -2.26
CA PRO A 35 -11.68 10.24 -0.97
C PRO A 35 -12.54 9.25 -0.18
N TYR A 36 -12.63 7.97 -0.58
CA TYR A 36 -13.46 6.94 0.04
C TYR A 36 -12.81 6.19 1.19
N HIS A 37 -11.83 6.81 1.85
CA HIS A 37 -11.13 6.23 2.99
C HIS A 37 -12.05 6.12 4.21
N ASP A 38 -11.73 5.20 5.11
CA ASP A 38 -12.42 4.99 6.39
C ASP A 38 -11.74 5.83 7.50
N PRO A 39 -12.36 6.93 7.96
CA PRO A 39 -11.74 7.80 8.97
C PRO A 39 -11.53 7.09 10.31
N GLU A 40 -12.47 6.24 10.73
CA GLU A 40 -12.35 5.49 11.99
C GLU A 40 -11.15 4.53 11.94
N LEU A 41 -10.95 3.85 10.81
CA LEU A 41 -9.81 2.94 10.65
C LEU A 41 -8.47 3.68 10.66
N ILE A 42 -8.42 4.91 10.12
CA ILE A 42 -7.24 5.76 10.18
C ILE A 42 -6.94 6.15 11.63
N GLU A 43 -7.95 6.55 12.41
CA GLU A 43 -7.78 6.87 13.83
C GLU A 43 -7.26 5.67 14.62
N LEU A 44 -7.80 4.47 14.37
CA LEU A 44 -7.34 3.23 14.98
C LEU A 44 -5.88 2.90 14.60
N MET A 45 -5.49 3.13 13.34
CA MET A 45 -4.11 2.97 12.88
C MET A 45 -3.16 3.93 13.59
N VAL A 46 -3.50 5.22 13.67
CA VAL A 46 -2.69 6.25 14.33
C VAL A 46 -2.60 5.97 15.84
N ALA A 47 -3.69 5.59 16.49
CA ALA A 47 -3.69 5.19 17.90
C ALA A 47 -2.78 3.98 18.15
N THR A 48 -2.84 2.96 17.28
CA THR A 48 -1.96 1.79 17.33
C THR A 48 -0.50 2.20 17.14
N ALA A 49 -0.20 3.03 16.14
CA ALA A 49 1.13 3.53 15.88
C ALA A 49 1.73 4.27 17.10
N ASN A 50 0.94 5.15 17.72
CA ASN A 50 1.32 5.89 18.92
C ASN A 50 1.58 4.95 20.10
N ARG A 51 0.67 3.99 20.34
CA ARG A 51 0.76 3.02 21.44
C ARG A 51 2.03 2.16 21.39
N PHE A 52 2.47 1.82 20.19
CA PHE A 52 3.64 0.95 19.94
C PHE A 52 4.89 1.70 19.50
N HIS A 53 4.86 3.04 19.51
CA HIS A 53 5.94 3.93 19.09
C HIS A 53 6.45 3.64 17.67
N VAL A 54 5.52 3.40 16.74
CA VAL A 54 5.81 3.17 15.33
C VAL A 54 5.62 4.47 14.56
N GLU A 55 6.73 5.14 14.24
CA GLU A 55 6.72 6.51 13.73
C GLU A 55 6.79 6.60 12.19
N ASN A 56 6.71 5.46 11.49
CA ASN A 56 6.82 5.39 10.03
C ASN A 56 5.59 4.71 9.42
N LEU A 57 5.13 5.22 8.27
CA LEU A 57 3.99 4.70 7.52
C LEU A 57 4.39 4.37 6.07
N ALA A 58 4.03 3.18 5.60
CA ALA A 58 4.16 2.77 4.20
C ALA A 58 2.77 2.61 3.57
N ILE A 59 2.52 3.31 2.48
CA ILE A 59 1.33 3.24 1.64
C ILE A 59 1.68 2.46 0.37
N VAL A 60 1.20 1.23 0.28
CA VAL A 60 1.58 0.25 -0.75
C VAL A 60 0.59 0.28 -1.92
N GLY A 61 0.60 1.38 -2.67
CA GLY A 61 -0.26 1.59 -3.83
C GLY A 61 -1.69 2.01 -3.50
N ASP A 62 -2.37 2.51 -4.53
CA ASP A 62 -3.78 2.88 -4.55
C ASP A 62 -4.17 3.83 -3.39
N PHE A 63 -3.37 4.89 -3.24
CA PHE A 63 -3.68 5.94 -2.28
C PHE A 63 -4.90 6.74 -2.75
N PHE A 64 -4.91 7.16 -4.01
CA PHE A 64 -6.06 7.83 -4.62
C PHE A 64 -6.97 6.82 -5.31
N ASP A 65 -8.28 7.08 -5.34
CA ASP A 65 -9.20 6.30 -6.16
C ASP A 65 -9.11 6.68 -7.65
N LEU A 66 -9.16 7.97 -7.99
CA LEU A 66 -9.09 8.45 -9.37
C LEU A 66 -10.14 7.79 -10.30
N LYS A 67 -11.38 7.54 -9.85
CA LYS A 67 -12.47 7.01 -10.69
C LYS A 67 -12.64 7.76 -12.00
N TRP A 68 -12.45 9.08 -11.99
CA TRP A 68 -12.55 9.96 -13.16
C TRP A 68 -11.60 9.61 -14.31
N LEU A 69 -10.52 8.88 -14.02
CA LEU A 69 -9.49 8.45 -14.98
C LEU A 69 -9.52 6.93 -15.21
N SER A 70 -10.52 6.26 -14.65
CA SER A 70 -10.78 4.83 -14.85
C SER A 70 -11.20 4.55 -16.29
N HIS A 71 -10.98 3.31 -16.74
CA HIS A 71 -11.58 2.82 -17.98
C HIS A 71 -12.97 2.22 -17.76
N PHE A 72 -13.34 1.96 -16.50
CA PHE A 72 -14.64 1.41 -16.13
C PHE A 72 -15.68 2.53 -16.09
N ASP A 73 -16.94 2.16 -16.34
CA ASP A 73 -18.05 3.11 -16.28
C ASP A 73 -18.19 3.68 -14.88
N ILE A 74 -18.28 5.00 -14.81
CA ILE A 74 -18.55 5.73 -13.57
C ILE A 74 -20.07 5.84 -13.45
N LYS A 75 -20.63 5.30 -12.37
CA LYS A 75 -22.07 5.36 -12.13
C LYS A 75 -22.41 6.43 -11.08
N ASP A 76 -21.46 6.75 -10.19
CA ASP A 76 -21.54 7.81 -9.20
C ASP A 76 -20.77 9.03 -9.68
N LEU A 77 -21.51 10.10 -9.99
CA LEU A 77 -20.95 11.36 -10.48
C LEU A 77 -20.76 12.39 -9.35
N GLU A 78 -20.85 11.99 -8.09
CA GLU A 78 -20.55 12.89 -6.98
C GLU A 78 -19.04 13.18 -6.89
N GLY A 79 -18.71 14.46 -6.71
CA GLY A 79 -17.34 14.98 -6.60
C GLY A 79 -16.69 15.34 -7.95
N SER A 80 -15.37 15.47 -7.94
CA SER A 80 -14.55 15.71 -9.12
C SER A 80 -13.11 15.29 -8.87
N LEU A 81 -12.31 15.13 -9.93
CA LEU A 81 -10.87 14.88 -9.79
C LEU A 81 -10.18 15.97 -8.95
N ARG A 82 -10.66 17.21 -9.02
CA ARG A 82 -10.13 18.31 -8.21
C ARG A 82 -10.39 18.08 -6.72
N ASP A 83 -11.58 17.60 -6.36
CA ASP A 83 -11.96 17.33 -4.98
C ASP A 83 -11.16 16.15 -4.42
N ASP A 84 -11.01 15.08 -5.21
CA ASP A 84 -10.16 13.92 -4.86
C ASP A 84 -8.73 14.37 -4.53
N LEU A 85 -8.13 15.19 -5.41
CA LEU A 85 -6.77 15.72 -5.22
C LEU A 85 -6.68 16.63 -3.98
N ALA A 86 -7.67 17.50 -3.75
CA ALA A 86 -7.69 18.38 -2.60
C ALA A 86 -7.75 17.59 -1.27
N ILE A 87 -8.61 16.56 -1.20
CA ILE A 87 -8.72 15.68 -0.03
C ILE A 87 -7.44 14.86 0.14
N GLY A 88 -6.83 14.36 -0.93
CA GLY A 88 -5.56 13.63 -0.82
C GLY A 88 -4.39 14.50 -0.38
N ILE A 89 -4.33 15.78 -0.77
CA ILE A 89 -3.34 16.73 -0.25
C ILE A 89 -3.55 16.92 1.25
N GLN A 90 -4.79 17.12 1.69
CA GLN A 90 -5.10 17.24 3.12
C GLN A 90 -4.66 15.97 3.87
N MET A 91 -5.07 14.80 3.39
CA MET A 91 -4.73 13.51 3.99
C MET A 91 -3.23 13.29 4.09
N LEU A 92 -2.46 13.55 3.02
CA LEU A 92 -1.00 13.43 3.06
C LEU A 92 -0.36 14.37 4.10
N ASN A 93 -0.90 15.59 4.28
CA ASN A 93 -0.41 16.51 5.31
C ASN A 93 -0.71 16.02 6.74
N GLU A 94 -1.90 15.47 6.99
CA GLU A 94 -2.25 14.86 8.28
C GLU A 94 -1.36 13.64 8.57
N LEU A 95 -1.14 12.77 7.59
CA LEU A 95 -0.22 11.63 7.75
C LEU A 95 1.23 12.08 7.99
N LEU A 96 1.65 13.19 7.39
CA LEU A 96 2.95 13.80 7.68
C LEU A 96 2.99 14.51 9.03
N HIS A 97 1.85 14.87 9.63
CA HIS A 97 1.80 15.35 11.00
C HIS A 97 2.01 14.18 11.98
N ASP A 98 1.34 13.05 11.75
CA ASP A 98 1.35 11.91 12.67
C ASP A 98 2.60 11.02 12.54
N PHE A 99 3.17 10.92 11.33
CA PHE A 99 4.32 10.06 11.06
C PHE A 99 5.57 10.87 10.71
N LYS A 100 6.72 10.45 11.25
CA LYS A 100 8.03 11.05 10.92
C LYS A 100 8.44 10.77 9.48
N ARG A 101 8.02 9.63 8.92
CA ARG A 101 8.30 9.24 7.53
C ARG A 101 7.08 8.59 6.91
N VAL A 102 6.76 8.99 5.69
CA VAL A 102 5.70 8.39 4.87
C VAL A 102 6.34 7.89 3.58
N PHE A 103 6.15 6.61 3.29
CA PHE A 103 6.55 5.99 2.03
C PHE A 103 5.32 5.73 1.17
N TRP A 104 5.41 5.96 -0.14
CA TRP A 104 4.32 5.70 -1.09
C TRP A 104 4.83 4.98 -2.34
N SER A 105 4.31 3.78 -2.62
CA SER A 105 4.58 3.07 -3.88
C SER A 105 3.42 3.18 -4.86
N MET A 106 3.69 2.91 -6.14
CA MET A 106 2.66 2.91 -7.18
C MET A 106 1.69 1.72 -7.02
N GLY A 107 0.40 1.97 -7.22
CA GLY A 107 -0.63 0.97 -7.53
C GLY A 107 -1.26 1.17 -8.91
N ASN A 108 -2.31 0.41 -9.22
CA ASN A 108 -2.99 0.53 -10.52
C ASN A 108 -3.89 1.77 -10.62
N HIS A 109 -4.26 2.41 -9.52
CA HIS A 109 -4.99 3.66 -9.53
C HIS A 109 -4.06 4.82 -9.91
N GLU A 110 -2.85 4.90 -9.36
CA GLU A 110 -1.86 5.89 -9.81
C GLU A 110 -1.47 5.72 -11.28
N TYR A 111 -1.50 4.48 -11.80
CA TYR A 111 -1.30 4.23 -13.23
C TYR A 111 -2.30 5.01 -14.12
N ARG A 112 -3.54 5.26 -13.64
CA ARG A 112 -4.59 5.97 -14.38
C ARG A 112 -4.17 7.40 -14.71
N ILE A 113 -3.64 8.14 -13.73
CA ILE A 113 -3.17 9.51 -13.95
C ILE A 113 -1.95 9.57 -14.86
N PHE A 114 -0.98 8.69 -14.69
CA PHE A 114 0.21 8.70 -15.57
C PHE A 114 -0.12 8.31 -17.00
N ARG A 115 -1.04 7.36 -17.21
CA ARG A 115 -1.57 7.05 -18.55
C ARG A 115 -2.24 8.27 -19.19
N ALA A 116 -3.10 8.96 -18.45
CA ALA A 116 -3.77 10.18 -18.95
C ALA A 116 -2.78 11.29 -19.33
N LEU A 117 -1.70 11.42 -18.56
CA LEU A 117 -0.60 12.36 -18.81
C LEU A 117 0.48 11.81 -19.75
N LYS A 118 0.23 10.66 -20.42
CA LYS A 118 1.18 10.01 -21.34
C LYS A 118 2.58 9.81 -20.74
N TRP A 119 2.65 9.50 -19.45
CA TRP A 119 3.89 9.25 -18.71
C TRP A 119 4.86 10.43 -18.68
N MET A 120 4.37 11.65 -18.85
CA MET A 120 5.17 12.87 -18.69
C MET A 120 5.54 13.15 -17.22
N LEU A 121 4.82 12.54 -16.28
CA LEU A 121 5.09 12.57 -14.84
C LEU A 121 5.14 11.13 -14.31
N ASN A 122 5.87 10.97 -13.21
CA ASN A 122 5.92 9.76 -12.40
C ASN A 122 5.41 10.03 -10.97
N LEU A 123 5.36 9.00 -10.13
CA LEU A 123 4.83 9.09 -8.77
C LEU A 123 5.69 9.99 -7.85
N PRO A 124 7.03 9.90 -7.85
CA PRO A 124 7.87 10.90 -7.21
C PRO A 124 7.53 12.35 -7.61
N ASP A 125 7.34 12.62 -8.91
CA ASP A 125 6.99 13.95 -9.39
C ASP A 125 5.61 14.40 -8.85
N LEU A 126 4.61 13.51 -8.94
CA LEU A 126 3.26 13.79 -8.42
C LEU A 126 3.28 14.05 -6.91
N ALA A 127 3.97 13.22 -6.14
CA ALA A 127 4.07 13.39 -4.68
C ALA A 127 4.68 14.75 -4.32
N ALA A 128 5.75 15.17 -5.01
CA ALA A 128 6.37 16.48 -4.80
C ALA A 128 5.46 17.64 -5.21
N MET A 129 4.62 17.47 -6.24
CA MET A 129 3.63 18.47 -6.65
C MET A 129 2.46 18.60 -5.66
N LEU A 130 2.05 17.50 -5.03
CA LEU A 130 0.95 17.48 -4.06
C LEU A 130 1.41 18.03 -2.70
N VAL A 131 2.55 17.55 -2.20
CA VAL A 131 3.13 17.97 -0.92
C VAL A 131 4.66 17.98 -1.03
N ASP A 132 5.25 19.18 -1.12
CA ASP A 132 6.71 19.36 -1.12
C ASP A 132 7.29 19.15 0.28
N ASN A 133 7.47 17.87 0.66
CA ASN A 133 8.00 17.48 1.96
C ASN A 133 8.94 16.29 1.83
N LYS A 134 10.20 16.46 2.23
CA LYS A 134 11.25 15.43 2.18
C LYS A 134 10.96 14.18 3.02
N ARG A 135 9.97 14.24 3.93
CA ARG A 135 9.53 13.10 4.75
C ARG A 135 8.54 12.19 3.99
N LEU A 136 7.99 12.65 2.86
CA LEU A 136 7.23 11.85 1.91
C LEU A 136 8.19 11.34 0.82
N VAL A 137 8.41 10.03 0.80
CA VAL A 137 9.25 9.37 -0.21
C VAL A 137 8.37 8.48 -1.07
N ALA A 138 8.27 8.81 -2.35
CA ALA A 138 7.51 8.03 -3.31
C ALA A 138 8.41 7.25 -4.29
N THR A 139 7.90 6.16 -4.86
CA THR A 139 8.58 5.39 -5.91
C THR A 139 7.64 4.98 -7.02
N GLN A 140 8.13 5.01 -8.26
CA GLN A 140 7.39 4.51 -9.41
C GLN A 140 7.22 2.98 -9.39
N LEU A 141 8.05 2.27 -8.60
CA LEU A 141 7.92 0.83 -8.45
C LEU A 141 6.67 0.48 -7.64
N THR A 142 6.04 -0.65 -7.97
CA THR A 142 4.91 -1.17 -7.20
C THR A 142 5.34 -1.93 -5.94
N HIS A 143 6.61 -1.80 -5.54
CA HIS A 143 7.14 -2.55 -4.40
C HIS A 143 8.32 -1.85 -3.74
N ALA A 144 8.56 -2.24 -2.49
CA ALA A 144 9.71 -1.88 -1.68
C ALA A 144 10.17 -3.07 -0.82
N VAL A 145 11.34 -2.93 -0.23
CA VAL A 145 11.87 -3.87 0.76
C VAL A 145 11.83 -3.21 2.13
N LEU A 146 11.29 -3.90 3.14
CA LEU A 146 11.29 -3.48 4.52
C LEU A 146 12.17 -4.43 5.34
N LYS A 147 13.14 -3.86 6.08
CA LYS A 147 14.00 -4.57 7.01
C LYS A 147 13.67 -4.16 8.45
N SER A 148 13.14 -5.10 9.23
CA SER A 148 12.75 -4.89 10.64
C SER A 148 13.20 -6.09 11.49
N GLY A 149 13.82 -5.86 12.65
CA GLY A 149 14.22 -6.91 13.59
C GLY A 149 15.00 -8.08 12.98
N GLY A 150 15.85 -7.82 11.98
CA GLY A 150 16.63 -8.86 11.28
C GLY A 150 15.85 -9.66 10.23
N ARG A 151 14.56 -9.37 10.01
CA ARG A 151 13.72 -9.99 8.99
C ARG A 151 13.48 -9.03 7.82
N GLU A 152 13.30 -9.62 6.65
CA GLU A 152 13.00 -8.91 5.40
C GLU A 152 11.56 -9.18 4.97
N TYR A 153 10.89 -8.11 4.56
CA TYR A 153 9.54 -8.12 4.00
C TYR A 153 9.58 -7.41 2.64
N ARG A 154 8.97 -8.01 1.63
CA ARG A 154 8.62 -7.32 0.40
C ARG A 154 7.23 -6.71 0.57
N LEU A 155 7.16 -5.39 0.46
CA LEU A 155 5.90 -4.65 0.36
C LEU A 155 5.56 -4.57 -1.12
N THR A 156 4.40 -5.03 -1.56
CA THR A 156 4.07 -5.07 -2.99
C THR A 156 2.60 -4.79 -3.28
N HIS A 157 2.37 -4.05 -4.36
CA HIS A 157 1.10 -3.91 -5.03
C HIS A 157 1.17 -4.76 -6.31
N PRO A 158 0.79 -6.05 -6.25
CA PRO A 158 0.98 -6.97 -7.36
C PRO A 158 -0.03 -6.69 -8.48
N LYS A 159 0.33 -7.10 -9.70
CA LYS A 159 -0.61 -7.10 -10.84
C LYS A 159 -1.73 -8.15 -10.69
N SER A 160 -1.46 -9.21 -9.92
CA SER A 160 -2.38 -10.33 -9.74
C SER A 160 -3.11 -10.20 -8.41
N TYR A 161 -4.39 -10.58 -8.39
CA TYR A 161 -5.15 -10.77 -7.16
C TYR A 161 -5.68 -12.21 -7.09
N SER A 162 -6.16 -12.62 -5.91
CA SER A 162 -6.82 -13.91 -5.69
C SER A 162 -8.11 -13.69 -4.90
N ARG A 163 -9.09 -14.57 -5.10
CA ARG A 163 -10.30 -14.62 -4.25
C ARG A 163 -10.03 -15.24 -2.88
N LYS A 164 -8.82 -15.75 -2.65
CA LYS A 164 -8.37 -16.35 -1.40
C LYS A 164 -7.36 -15.42 -0.75
N ALA A 165 -7.64 -14.95 0.46
CA ALA A 165 -6.75 -14.07 1.20
C ALA A 165 -5.35 -14.69 1.38
N ALA A 166 -4.34 -13.83 1.29
CA ALA A 166 -2.90 -14.09 1.36
C ALA A 166 -2.36 -15.08 0.31
N ASP A 167 -3.16 -15.52 -0.67
CA ASP A 167 -2.74 -16.54 -1.63
C ASP A 167 -1.70 -16.01 -2.61
N VAL A 168 -1.88 -14.79 -3.12
CA VAL A 168 -0.85 -14.11 -3.93
C VAL A 168 0.39 -13.83 -3.08
N ALA A 169 0.20 -13.34 -1.85
CA ALA A 169 1.29 -13.02 -0.95
C ALA A 169 2.21 -14.23 -0.71
N VAL A 170 1.68 -15.41 -0.37
CA VAL A 170 2.51 -16.60 -0.12
C VAL A 170 3.18 -17.16 -1.38
N GLN A 171 2.53 -17.05 -2.54
CA GLN A 171 3.15 -17.45 -3.82
C GLN A 171 4.33 -16.52 -4.16
N LEU A 172 4.19 -15.22 -3.91
CA LEU A 172 5.28 -14.27 -4.08
C LEU A 172 6.38 -14.46 -3.03
N ALA A 173 6.02 -14.87 -1.82
CA ALA A 173 6.99 -15.16 -0.76
C ALA A 173 7.91 -16.32 -1.15
N GLU A 174 7.35 -17.40 -1.72
CA GLU A 174 8.13 -18.51 -2.28
C GLU A 174 8.98 -18.07 -3.47
N LYS A 175 8.43 -17.24 -4.36
CA LYS A 175 9.15 -16.75 -5.54
C LYS A 175 10.35 -15.86 -5.20
N PHE A 176 10.21 -15.00 -4.20
CA PHE A 176 11.22 -14.01 -3.83
C PHE A 176 12.02 -14.39 -2.59
N HIS A 177 11.73 -15.54 -1.98
CA HIS A 177 12.42 -16.05 -0.79
C HIS A 177 12.46 -15.03 0.35
N CYS A 178 11.33 -14.38 0.62
CA CYS A 178 11.16 -13.42 1.71
C CYS A 178 9.70 -13.36 2.18
N ASN A 179 9.44 -12.74 3.33
CA ASN A 179 8.07 -12.47 3.76
C ASN A 179 7.43 -11.44 2.81
N VAL A 180 6.11 -11.51 2.60
CA VAL A 180 5.42 -10.62 1.66
C VAL A 180 4.20 -9.99 2.32
N LEU A 181 4.09 -8.66 2.17
CA LEU A 181 2.86 -7.91 2.43
C LEU A 181 2.30 -7.43 1.08
N SER A 182 1.12 -7.90 0.74
CA SER A 182 0.49 -7.71 -0.57
C SER A 182 -0.73 -6.79 -0.47
N ALA A 183 -0.79 -5.79 -1.34
CA ALA A 183 -1.96 -4.93 -1.56
C ALA A 183 -2.86 -5.47 -2.69
N HIS A 184 -3.74 -4.63 -3.25
CA HIS A 184 -4.54 -4.84 -4.47
C HIS A 184 -5.70 -5.84 -4.35
N GLY A 185 -5.57 -6.86 -3.51
CA GLY A 185 -6.60 -7.88 -3.35
C GLY A 185 -7.85 -7.42 -2.58
N HIS A 186 -7.74 -6.31 -1.83
CA HIS A 186 -8.77 -5.78 -0.91
C HIS A 186 -9.27 -6.81 0.11
N LEU A 187 -8.49 -7.86 0.32
CA LEU A 187 -8.72 -8.89 1.31
C LEU A 187 -7.69 -8.74 2.40
N MET A 188 -8.04 -9.19 3.59
CA MET A 188 -7.11 -9.26 4.70
C MET A 188 -6.96 -10.70 5.15
N GLY A 189 -5.72 -11.12 5.38
CA GLY A 189 -5.40 -12.44 5.87
C GLY A 189 -3.90 -12.67 5.93
N THR A 190 -3.50 -13.66 6.71
CA THR A 190 -2.10 -14.05 6.89
C THR A 190 -1.99 -15.56 6.71
N ARG A 191 -0.97 -16.00 5.98
CA ARG A 191 -0.68 -17.41 5.72
C ARG A 191 0.82 -17.67 5.78
N ILE A 192 1.16 -18.87 6.23
CA ILE A 192 2.52 -19.40 6.11
C ILE A 192 2.67 -19.97 4.69
N SER A 193 3.82 -19.74 4.07
CA SER A 193 4.15 -20.23 2.75
C SER A 193 4.32 -21.76 2.73
N VAL A 194 4.36 -22.36 1.54
CA VAL A 194 4.35 -23.84 1.42
C VAL A 194 5.62 -24.49 1.97
N SER A 195 6.75 -23.76 1.93
CA SER A 195 8.01 -24.19 2.53
C SER A 195 8.00 -24.13 4.06
N GLY A 196 7.07 -23.39 4.66
CA GLY A 196 7.05 -23.11 6.10
C GLY A 196 7.94 -21.94 6.52
N GLU A 197 8.76 -21.39 5.62
CA GLU A 197 9.82 -20.43 5.96
C GLU A 197 9.35 -18.97 5.96
N TYR A 198 8.33 -18.64 5.16
CA TYR A 198 7.89 -17.25 4.97
C TYR A 198 6.45 -17.03 5.39
N VAL A 199 6.15 -15.81 5.82
CA VAL A 199 4.78 -15.34 5.99
C VAL A 199 4.37 -14.46 4.80
N GLY A 200 3.20 -14.73 4.26
CA GLY A 200 2.51 -13.87 3.31
C GLY A 200 1.25 -13.29 3.96
N ALA A 201 1.00 -12.00 3.81
CA ALA A 201 -0.24 -11.39 4.23
C ALA A 201 -0.78 -10.43 3.17
N ASP A 202 -2.12 -10.39 3.05
CA ASP A 202 -2.78 -9.30 2.33
C ASP A 202 -3.12 -8.18 3.32
N LEU A 203 -2.95 -6.93 2.88
CA LEU A 203 -3.05 -5.74 3.72
C LEU A 203 -4.50 -5.32 4.03
N GLY A 204 -5.49 -5.83 3.31
CA GLY A 204 -6.84 -5.28 3.32
C GLY A 204 -6.93 -4.02 2.47
N GLY A 205 -7.51 -2.96 3.03
CA GLY A 205 -7.52 -1.63 2.49
C GLY A 205 -7.98 -0.61 3.54
N MET A 206 -7.74 0.67 3.28
CA MET A 206 -8.10 1.76 4.19
C MET A 206 -9.41 2.45 3.77
N PHE A 207 -10.24 1.77 2.98
CA PHE A 207 -11.51 2.28 2.45
C PHE A 207 -12.71 2.02 3.37
N ASP A 208 -13.71 2.90 3.25
CA ASP A 208 -15.05 2.73 3.77
C ASP A 208 -15.83 1.82 2.82
N MET A 209 -16.28 0.67 3.33
CA MET A 209 -17.01 -0.33 2.58
C MET A 209 -18.30 0.23 1.98
N GLU A 210 -19.02 1.10 2.71
CA GLU A 210 -20.32 1.63 2.26
C GLU A 210 -20.18 2.66 1.13
N ARG A 211 -18.97 3.13 0.87
CA ARG A 211 -18.64 4.08 -0.20
C ARG A 211 -18.08 3.43 -1.46
N GLN A 212 -18.00 2.09 -1.50
CA GLN A 212 -17.49 1.36 -2.67
C GLN A 212 -18.63 1.04 -3.64
N GLU A 213 -18.95 2.00 -4.51
CA GLU A 213 -20.02 1.91 -5.52
C GLU A 213 -20.08 0.55 -6.25
N TYR A 214 -18.92 0.07 -6.72
CA TYR A 214 -18.79 -1.16 -7.49
C TYR A 214 -19.35 -2.39 -6.76
N LEU A 215 -19.27 -2.42 -5.43
CA LEU A 215 -19.76 -3.56 -4.65
C LEU A 215 -21.30 -3.65 -4.57
N TYR A 216 -22.00 -2.53 -4.77
CA TYR A 216 -23.45 -2.45 -4.55
C TYR A 216 -24.25 -2.21 -5.83
N LEU A 217 -23.62 -1.70 -6.89
CA LEU A 217 -24.28 -1.46 -8.19
C LEU A 217 -24.05 -2.56 -9.23
N GLU A 218 -23.26 -3.58 -8.89
CA GLU A 218 -23.17 -4.80 -9.67
C GLU A 218 -24.13 -5.85 -9.13
N GLY A 219 -24.67 -6.69 -10.02
CA GLY A 219 -25.49 -7.83 -9.61
C GLY A 219 -24.68 -8.86 -8.80
N ASP A 220 -25.34 -9.93 -8.36
CA ASP A 220 -24.68 -10.97 -7.56
C ASP A 220 -23.43 -11.54 -8.26
N THR A 221 -22.28 -11.50 -7.56
CA THR A 221 -21.03 -12.09 -8.03
C THR A 221 -20.46 -13.12 -7.04
N THR A 222 -19.50 -13.92 -7.52
CA THR A 222 -18.74 -14.85 -6.68
C THR A 222 -17.46 -14.23 -6.12
N HIS A 223 -17.29 -12.91 -6.25
CA HIS A 223 -16.14 -12.22 -5.68
C HIS A 223 -16.34 -12.05 -4.17
N PRO A 224 -15.27 -12.23 -3.37
CA PRO A 224 -15.35 -12.02 -1.94
C PRO A 224 -15.62 -10.54 -1.63
N VAL A 225 -16.32 -10.31 -0.54
CA VAL A 225 -16.49 -8.97 0.03
C VAL A 225 -15.13 -8.44 0.47
N TRP A 226 -14.88 -7.17 0.19
CA TRP A 226 -13.64 -6.52 0.59
C TRP A 226 -13.58 -6.36 2.12
N ASN A 227 -12.38 -6.38 2.68
CA ASN A 227 -12.16 -6.30 4.12
C ASN A 227 -11.11 -5.23 4.42
N SER A 228 -11.52 -4.22 5.19
CA SER A 228 -10.64 -3.12 5.60
C SER A 228 -9.73 -3.50 6.78
N GLY A 229 -8.53 -2.93 6.80
CA GLY A 229 -7.56 -3.10 7.89
C GLY A 229 -6.15 -2.64 7.50
N PHE A 230 -5.20 -2.87 8.40
CA PHE A 230 -3.79 -2.52 8.20
C PHE A 230 -2.85 -3.50 8.91
N VAL A 231 -1.56 -3.41 8.61
CA VAL A 231 -0.51 -4.24 9.23
C VAL A 231 0.51 -3.36 9.94
N MET A 232 0.99 -3.82 11.10
CA MET A 232 2.20 -3.30 11.74
C MET A 232 3.32 -4.33 11.60
N VAL A 233 4.49 -3.89 11.14
CA VAL A 233 5.72 -4.67 11.22
C VAL A 233 6.61 -4.05 12.30
N ARG A 234 6.81 -4.78 13.39
CA ARG A 234 7.54 -4.31 14.56
C ARG A 234 8.50 -5.38 15.06
N ASP A 235 9.77 -5.01 15.20
CA ASP A 235 10.87 -5.86 15.66
C ASP A 235 10.94 -7.20 14.90
N GLY A 236 10.64 -7.14 13.61
CA GLY A 236 10.62 -8.30 12.71
C GLY A 236 9.35 -9.15 12.75
N TYR A 237 8.36 -8.80 13.55
CA TYR A 237 7.09 -9.52 13.61
C TYR A 237 5.96 -8.75 12.93
N LEU A 238 5.05 -9.50 12.32
CA LEU A 238 3.87 -9.00 11.62
C LEU A 238 2.66 -9.08 12.55
N TYR A 239 1.93 -7.98 12.67
CA TYR A 239 0.67 -7.88 13.38
C TYR A 239 -0.39 -7.33 12.42
N ALA A 240 -1.45 -8.11 12.19
CA ALA A 240 -2.53 -7.76 11.28
C ALA A 240 -3.74 -7.27 12.08
N PHE A 241 -4.33 -6.14 11.67
CA PHE A 241 -5.44 -5.50 12.34
C PHE A 241 -6.66 -5.36 11.41
N PRO A 242 -7.44 -6.43 11.17
CA PRO A 242 -8.70 -6.32 10.46
C PRO A 242 -9.69 -5.50 11.29
N LYS A 243 -10.35 -4.51 10.67
CA LYS A 243 -11.22 -3.54 11.38
C LYS A 243 -12.20 -4.23 12.33
N THR A 244 -12.88 -5.27 11.85
CA THR A 244 -13.99 -5.94 12.55
C THR A 244 -13.58 -7.19 13.35
N LYS A 245 -12.30 -7.57 13.32
CA LYS A 245 -11.79 -8.80 13.99
C LYS A 245 -10.65 -8.53 14.97
N THR A 246 -10.34 -7.28 15.21
CA THR A 246 -9.33 -6.85 16.18
C THR A 246 -10.01 -6.55 17.51
N ASP A 247 -9.46 -7.08 18.61
CA ASP A 247 -9.82 -6.66 19.96
C ASP A 247 -9.15 -5.32 20.28
N TRP A 248 -9.80 -4.23 19.87
CA TRP A 248 -9.26 -2.88 20.03
C TRP A 248 -9.08 -2.49 21.50
N GLU A 249 -9.91 -3.03 22.40
CA GLU A 249 -9.73 -2.79 23.83
C GLU A 249 -8.41 -3.41 24.30
N PHE A 250 -8.11 -4.65 23.92
CA PHE A 250 -6.84 -5.27 24.26
C PHE A 250 -5.63 -4.48 23.70
N TRP A 251 -5.70 -4.08 22.43
CA TRP A 251 -4.57 -3.44 21.74
C TRP A 251 -4.31 -2.00 22.15
N LEU A 252 -5.35 -1.26 22.58
CA LEU A 252 -5.25 0.17 22.90
C LEU A 252 -5.32 0.47 24.40
N ASN A 253 -5.65 -0.49 25.27
CA ASN A 253 -5.66 -0.28 26.71
C ASN A 253 -4.22 -0.23 27.29
N GLU A 254 -3.92 0.84 28.04
CA GLU A 254 -2.60 1.07 28.65
C GLU A 254 -2.32 0.14 29.85
N GLU A 255 -3.36 -0.30 30.56
CA GLU A 255 -3.21 -1.05 31.82
C GLU A 255 -2.92 -2.55 31.63
N LYS A 256 -3.16 -3.10 30.43
CA LYS A 256 -3.16 -4.56 30.18
C LYS A 256 -1.86 -5.13 29.58
N VAL A 257 -0.85 -4.30 29.28
CA VAL A 257 0.39 -4.72 28.60
C VAL A 257 1.65 -4.16 29.28
N ALA A 258 1.68 -4.19 30.62
CA ALA A 258 2.87 -3.95 31.44
C ALA A 258 3.47 -5.26 31.93
#